data_AF-A0A545AEH1-F1
#
_entry.id   AF-A0A545AEH1-F1
#
_cell.length_a   1.000
_cell.length_b   1.000
_cell.length_c   1.000
_cell.angle_alpha   90.00
_cell.angle_beta   90.00
_cell.angle_gamma   90.00
#
_symmetry.space_group_name_H-M   'P 1'
#
loop_
_entity.id
_entity.type
_entity.pdbx_description
1 polymer ?
#
loop_
_entity_poly.entity_id
_entity_poly.type
_entity_poly.pdbx_seq_one_letter_code
_entity_poly.pdbx_strand_id
1 'polypeptide(L)'
;MNAEADLASSTVLASTDWSGAVVETRPASIVHSTRLPAPLSERLEAEAARRGITPSALIREYVEAALAGPAVTGDATVTLRLADLHRAIDQLARDVA
;
A
#
# COMPACT_ATOMS: atom_id res chain seq x y z
N MET A 1 9.45 28.23 20.34
CA MET A 1 9.30 29.50 19.61
C MET A 1 8.69 29.21 18.22
N ASN A 2 7.52 28.56 18.14
CA ASN A 2 6.95 28.07 16.86
C ASN A 2 5.45 28.39 16.67
N ALA A 3 4.74 28.95 17.66
CA ALA A 3 3.28 29.12 17.57
C ALA A 3 2.86 30.40 16.81
N GLU A 4 3.64 31.46 16.87
CA GLU A 4 3.30 32.75 16.24
C GLU A 4 3.45 32.74 14.72
N ALA A 5 4.40 31.95 14.18
CA ALA A 5 4.61 31.81 12.75
C ALA A 5 3.46 31.07 12.05
N ASP A 6 2.87 30.06 12.71
CA ASP A 6 1.71 29.31 12.19
C ASP A 6 0.43 30.17 12.18
N LEU A 7 0.23 30.98 13.21
CA LEU A 7 -0.92 31.90 13.31
C LEU A 7 -0.86 33.02 12.25
N ALA A 8 0.34 33.57 12.02
CA ALA A 8 0.55 34.56 10.95
C ALA A 8 0.28 33.95 9.56
N SER A 9 0.73 32.72 9.32
CA SER A 9 0.51 32.01 8.05
C SER A 9 -0.97 31.70 7.80
N SER A 10 -1.70 31.28 8.84
CA SER A 10 -3.16 31.01 8.76
C SER A 10 -3.98 32.28 8.45
N THR A 11 -3.60 33.43 9.03
CA THR A 11 -4.31 34.70 8.84
C THR A 11 -4.17 35.22 7.41
N VAL A 12 -2.99 35.07 6.81
CA VAL A 12 -2.73 35.47 5.41
C VAL A 12 -3.56 34.66 4.43
N LEU A 13 -3.65 33.34 4.61
CA LEU A 13 -4.50 32.46 3.80
C LEU A 13 -5.98 32.84 3.88
N ALA A 14 -6.45 33.21 5.08
CA ALA A 14 -7.85 33.59 5.33
C ALA A 14 -8.23 34.93 4.68
N SER A 15 -7.31 35.88 4.58
CA SER A 15 -7.54 37.20 3.95
C SER A 15 -7.32 37.23 2.43
N THR A 16 -6.84 36.14 1.83
CA THR A 16 -6.54 36.08 0.39
C THR A 16 -7.83 35.94 -0.41
N ASP A 17 -8.02 36.78 -1.44
CA ASP A 17 -9.14 36.66 -2.38
C ASP A 17 -8.89 35.49 -3.35
N TRP A 18 -9.69 34.43 -3.21
CA TRP A 18 -9.63 33.21 -4.02
C TRP A 18 -10.67 33.17 -5.15
N SER A 19 -11.41 34.26 -5.40
CA SER A 19 -12.51 34.28 -6.38
C SER A 19 -12.08 33.95 -7.83
N GLY A 20 -10.80 34.18 -8.16
CA GLY A 20 -10.19 33.79 -9.43
C GLY A 20 -9.39 32.48 -9.41
N ALA A 21 -9.39 31.76 -8.28
CA ALA A 21 -8.61 30.53 -8.15
C ALA A 21 -9.26 29.37 -8.90
N VAL A 22 -8.44 28.59 -9.59
CA VAL A 22 -8.86 27.35 -10.23
C VAL A 22 -8.44 26.20 -9.35
N VAL A 23 -9.39 25.35 -8.96
CA VAL A 23 -9.09 24.13 -8.20
C VAL A 23 -8.30 23.18 -9.08
N GLU A 24 -7.05 22.96 -8.70
CA GLU A 24 -6.22 21.95 -9.32
C GLU A 24 -6.66 20.55 -8.86
N THR A 25 -7.31 19.79 -9.75
CA THR A 25 -7.80 18.43 -9.48
C THR A 25 -6.80 17.36 -9.90
N ARG A 26 -5.53 17.72 -10.16
CA ARG A 26 -4.51 16.73 -10.50
C ARG A 26 -4.25 15.87 -9.25
N PRO A 27 -4.24 14.53 -9.38
CA PRO A 27 -3.93 13.67 -8.25
C PRO A 27 -2.55 14.02 -7.71
N ALA A 28 -2.48 14.35 -6.41
CA ALA A 28 -1.23 14.66 -5.75
C ALA A 28 -0.43 13.38 -5.53
N SER A 29 0.86 13.41 -5.86
CA SER A 29 1.79 12.34 -5.48
C SER A 29 2.23 12.55 -4.04
N ILE A 30 2.01 11.55 -3.18
CA ILE A 30 2.44 11.57 -1.77
C ILE A 30 3.68 10.69 -1.64
N VAL A 31 4.76 11.25 -1.08
CA VAL A 31 6.01 10.51 -0.83
C VAL A 31 6.11 10.17 0.65
N HIS A 32 6.21 8.88 0.95
CA HIS A 32 6.56 8.38 2.28
C HIS A 32 8.03 7.94 2.28
N SER A 33 8.80 8.43 3.25
CA SER A 33 10.23 8.08 3.40
C SER A 33 10.44 7.27 4.66
N THR A 34 11.13 6.14 4.53
CA THR A 34 11.43 5.21 5.63
C THR A 34 12.88 4.75 5.56
N ARG A 35 13.52 4.54 6.71
CA ARG A 35 14.86 3.93 6.77
C ARG A 35 14.71 2.41 6.89
N LEU A 36 15.23 1.68 5.91
CA LEU A 36 15.26 0.22 5.95
C LEU A 36 16.62 -0.28 6.46
N PRO A 37 16.66 -1.34 7.28
CA PRO A 37 17.90 -2.08 7.52
C PRO A 37 18.50 -2.55 6.19
N ALA A 38 19.83 -2.50 6.05
CA ALA A 38 20.52 -2.88 4.81
C ALA A 38 20.10 -4.26 4.26
N PRO A 39 19.99 -5.34 5.09
CA PRO A 39 19.56 -6.65 4.58
C PRO A 39 18.15 -6.66 4.00
N LEU A 40 17.26 -5.79 4.51
CA LEU A 40 15.90 -5.68 3.98
C LEU A 40 15.88 -4.91 2.65
N SER A 41 16.70 -3.86 2.54
CA SER A 41 16.87 -3.11 1.30
C SER A 41 17.40 -4.01 0.17
N GLU A 42 18.42 -4.82 0.45
CA GLU A 42 19.01 -5.74 -0.54
C GLU A 42 17.98 -6.76 -1.05
N ARG A 43 17.18 -7.33 -0.13
CA ARG A 43 16.10 -8.26 -0.50
C ARG A 43 15.02 -7.60 -1.35
N LEU A 44 14.66 -6.36 -1.04
CA LEU A 44 13.70 -5.60 -1.84
C LEU A 44 14.21 -5.37 -3.27
N GLU A 45 15.46 -4.91 -3.40
CA GLU A 45 16.10 -4.64 -4.69
C GLU A 45 16.23 -5.92 -5.53
N ALA A 46 16.68 -7.02 -4.92
CA ALA A 46 16.80 -8.30 -5.60
C ALA A 46 15.45 -8.81 -6.12
N GLU A 47 14.39 -8.66 -5.33
CA GLU A 47 13.05 -9.09 -5.72
C GLU A 47 12.45 -8.20 -6.81
N ALA A 48 12.66 -6.89 -6.74
CA ALA A 48 12.23 -5.94 -7.77
C ALA A 48 12.95 -6.26 -9.10
N ALA A 49 14.25 -6.49 -9.06
CA ALA A 49 15.05 -6.90 -10.21
C ALA A 49 14.57 -8.24 -10.80
N ARG A 50 14.31 -9.24 -9.95
CA ARG A 50 13.78 -10.55 -10.37
C ARG A 50 12.44 -10.42 -11.11
N ARG A 51 11.60 -9.46 -10.70
CA ARG A 51 10.30 -9.17 -11.33
C ARG A 51 10.36 -8.17 -12.48
N GLY A 52 11.52 -7.55 -12.73
CA GLY A 52 11.67 -6.50 -13.75
C GLY A 52 10.86 -5.22 -13.47
N ILE A 53 10.59 -4.92 -12.19
CA ILE A 53 9.86 -3.71 -11.76
C ILE A 53 10.74 -2.84 -10.85
N THR A 54 10.30 -1.61 -10.58
CA THR A 54 11.02 -0.73 -9.65
C THR A 54 10.73 -1.12 -8.19
N PRO A 55 11.67 -0.86 -7.25
CA PRO A 55 11.43 -1.08 -5.83
C PRO A 55 10.19 -0.36 -5.30
N SER A 56 9.92 0.86 -5.78
CA SER A 56 8.71 1.61 -5.41
C SER A 56 7.42 0.94 -5.91
N ALA A 57 7.42 0.37 -7.11
CA ALA A 57 6.29 -0.39 -7.62
C ALA A 57 6.04 -1.65 -6.78
N LEU A 58 7.11 -2.37 -6.42
CA LEU A 58 7.03 -3.55 -5.56
C LEU A 58 6.53 -3.21 -4.14
N ILE A 59 7.02 -2.13 -3.53
CA ILE A 59 6.52 -1.65 -2.24
C ILE A 59 5.03 -1.34 -2.33
N ARG A 60 4.60 -0.63 -3.37
CA ARG A 60 3.18 -0.31 -3.57
C ARG A 60 2.33 -1.57 -3.67
N GLU A 61 2.74 -2.56 -4.48
CA GLU A 61 2.03 -3.84 -4.58
C GLU A 61 1.90 -4.54 -3.22
N TYR A 62 2.96 -4.57 -2.42
CA TYR A 62 2.92 -5.17 -1.10
C TYR A 62 2.03 -4.41 -0.11
N VAL A 63 2.07 -3.07 -0.16
CA VAL A 63 1.20 -2.23 0.66
C VAL A 63 -0.27 -2.42 0.26
N GLU A 64 -0.57 -2.40 -1.03
CA GLU A 64 -1.93 -2.66 -1.56
C GLU A 64 -2.43 -4.05 -1.15
N ALA A 65 -1.61 -5.10 -1.32
CA ALA A 65 -1.98 -6.46 -0.94
C ALA A 65 -2.19 -6.61 0.59
N ALA A 66 -1.33 -5.99 1.39
CA ALA A 66 -1.44 -6.03 2.85
C ALA A 66 -2.67 -5.27 3.36
N LEU A 67 -2.99 -4.13 2.75
CA LEU A 67 -4.16 -3.31 3.12
C LEU A 67 -5.47 -3.82 2.51
N ALA A 68 -5.40 -4.60 1.42
CA ALA A 68 -6.57 -5.24 0.81
C ALA A 68 -7.07 -6.47 1.60
N GLY A 69 -6.27 -7.04 2.50
CA GLY A 69 -6.69 -8.11 3.43
C GLY A 69 -7.31 -7.58 4.74
N PRO A 70 -7.81 -8.47 5.61
CA PRO A 70 -9.22 -8.88 5.82
C PRO A 70 -10.28 -7.78 6.01
N ALA A 71 -9.97 -6.49 5.84
CA ALA A 71 -10.95 -5.43 5.99
C ALA A 71 -12.08 -5.48 4.92
N VAL A 72 -11.89 -6.19 3.81
CA VAL A 72 -12.86 -6.31 2.71
C VAL A 72 -13.59 -7.67 2.68
N THR A 73 -13.04 -8.72 3.28
CA THR A 73 -13.73 -9.98 3.51
C THR A 73 -13.68 -10.25 5.00
N GLY A 74 -14.71 -9.81 5.73
CA GLY A 74 -14.80 -10.00 7.17
C GLY A 74 -14.29 -11.39 7.56
N ASP A 75 -13.28 -11.39 8.42
CA ASP A 75 -12.40 -12.48 8.83
C ASP A 75 -13.16 -13.80 9.11
N ALA A 76 -13.54 -14.52 8.05
CA ALA A 76 -14.23 -15.80 8.17
C ALA A 76 -13.16 -16.88 8.26
N THR A 77 -12.84 -17.28 9.49
CA THR A 77 -12.08 -18.51 9.72
C THR A 77 -12.89 -19.68 9.18
N VAL A 78 -12.48 -20.23 8.04
CA VAL A 78 -13.14 -21.42 7.45
C VAL A 78 -12.52 -22.66 8.08
N THR A 79 -13.30 -23.36 8.90
CA THR A 79 -12.90 -24.67 9.44
C THR A 79 -13.24 -25.75 8.43
N LEU A 80 -12.22 -26.45 7.95
CA LEU A 80 -12.35 -27.58 7.02
C LEU A 80 -11.93 -28.87 7.74
N ARG A 81 -12.54 -30.00 7.38
CA ARG A 81 -12.04 -31.31 7.82
C ARG A 81 -10.80 -31.65 7.00
N LEU A 82 -9.75 -32.13 7.66
CA LEU A 82 -8.50 -32.52 6.99
C LEU A 82 -8.72 -33.54 5.85
N ALA A 83 -9.66 -34.46 6.02
CA ALA A 83 -10.01 -35.45 4.99
C ALA A 83 -10.55 -34.80 3.70
N ASP A 84 -11.31 -33.72 3.80
CA ASP A 84 -11.88 -33.01 2.65
C ASP A 84 -10.80 -32.22 1.92
N LEU A 85 -9.83 -31.67 2.66
CA LEU A 85 -8.66 -31.01 2.08
C LEU A 85 -7.79 -31.99 1.29
N HIS A 86 -7.47 -33.15 1.87
CA HIS A 86 -6.72 -34.19 1.15
C HIS A 86 -7.46 -34.65 -0.11
N ARG A 87 -8.78 -34.88 -0.03
CA ARG A 87 -9.57 -35.27 -1.20
C ARG A 87 -9.53 -34.22 -2.31
N ALA A 88 -9.59 -32.93 -1.96
CA ALA A 88 -9.51 -31.84 -2.92
C ALA A 88 -8.14 -31.78 -3.61
N ILE A 89 -7.05 -31.97 -2.85
CA ILE A 89 -5.68 -32.03 -3.39
C ILE A 89 -5.53 -33.23 -4.33
N ASP A 90 -5.99 -34.41 -3.91
CA ASP A 90 -5.89 -35.63 -4.71
C ASP A 90 -6.75 -35.57 -5.99
N GLN A 91 -7.86 -34.83 -5.95
CA GLN A 91 -8.69 -34.59 -7.13
C GLN A 91 -7.97 -33.65 -8.11
N LEU A 92 -7.40 -32.55 -7.63
CA LEU A 92 -6.63 -31.63 -8.45
C LEU A 92 -5.43 -32.31 -9.11
N ALA A 93 -4.71 -33.17 -8.37
CA ALA A 93 -3.57 -33.91 -8.89
C ALA A 93 -3.95 -34.89 -10.00
N ARG A 94 -5.18 -35.44 -9.98
CA ARG A 94 -5.71 -36.33 -11.02
C ARG A 94 -6.24 -35.58 -12.24
N ASP A 95 -6.78 -34.38 -12.04
CA ASP A 95 -7.33 -33.57 -13.13
C ASP A 95 -6.23 -32.88 -13.97
N VAL A 96 -5.00 -32.79 -13.44
CA VAL A 96 -3.82 -32.21 -14.11
C VAL A 96 -2.99 -33.27 -14.88
N ALA A 97 -3.28 -34.56 -14.67
CA ALA A 97 -2.60 -35.70 -15.32
C ALA A 97 -3.37 -36.19 -16.56
#